data_AF-A0A924SQ56-F1
#
_entry.id   AF-A0A924SQ56-F1
#
_cell.length_a   1.000
_cell.length_b   1.000
_cell.length_c   1.000
_cell.angle_alpha   90.00
_cell.angle_beta   90.00
_cell.angle_gamma   90.00
#
_symmetry.space_group_name_H-M   'P 1'
#
loop_
_entity.id
_entity.type
_entity.pdbx_description
1 polymer ?
#
loop_
_entity_poly.entity_id
_entity_poly.type
_entity_poly.pdbx_seq_one_letter_code
_entity_poly.pdbx_strand_id
1 'polypeptide(L)'
;MNMLKNGTANVPTKETPVINNALAAVPLKPAAAAEKPKEQKVEQPNLEDRILRIQILSDLIAKREKLQDSLKKISSYKFSSESRFDKLTIEDGEGNEFTTTNTDVLKEVVATIKATILRKIGEVDSSITF
;
A
#
# COMPACT_ATOMS: atom_id res chain seq x y z
N MET A 1 -32.34 -23.37 -45.07
CA MET A 1 -32.24 -22.43 -46.21
C MET A 1 -30.86 -21.80 -46.22
N ASN A 2 -30.30 -21.67 -47.42
CA ASN A 2 -28.89 -21.47 -47.73
C ASN A 2 -28.30 -20.10 -47.39
N MET A 3 -26.98 -20.14 -47.19
CA MET A 3 -25.97 -19.09 -47.32
C MET A 3 -26.05 -18.31 -48.64
N LEU A 4 -25.52 -17.07 -48.67
CA LEU A 4 -24.72 -16.42 -49.75
C LEU A 4 -24.52 -14.94 -49.35
N LYS A 5 -23.34 -14.46 -48.94
CA LYS A 5 -22.09 -14.16 -49.68
C LYS A 5 -22.23 -13.16 -50.83
N ASN A 6 -21.18 -12.33 -50.91
CA ASN A 6 -20.73 -11.44 -51.99
C ASN A 6 -21.13 -9.96 -51.78
N GLY A 7 -20.22 -8.99 -51.72
CA GLY A 7 -18.85 -8.94 -52.24
C GLY A 7 -18.76 -7.95 -53.41
N THR A 8 -17.58 -7.37 -53.59
CA THR A 8 -17.12 -6.49 -54.68
C THR A 8 -17.56 -5.02 -54.58
N ALA A 9 -16.68 -4.06 -54.29
CA ALA A 9 -15.42 -3.63 -54.91
C ALA A 9 -15.62 -2.73 -56.15
N ASN A 10 -14.92 -1.58 -56.09
CA ASN A 10 -14.07 -1.03 -57.15
C ASN A 10 -14.55 0.20 -57.96
N VAL A 11 -14.24 1.39 -57.42
CA VAL A 11 -13.52 2.57 -58.01
C VAL A 11 -13.98 3.15 -59.39
N PRO A 12 -13.34 4.21 -59.96
CA PRO A 12 -13.85 5.59 -60.06
C PRO A 12 -14.06 6.09 -61.51
N THR A 13 -14.70 7.25 -61.71
CA THR A 13 -14.43 8.15 -62.85
C THR A 13 -15.07 9.52 -62.58
N LYS A 14 -14.30 10.56 -62.20
CA LYS A 14 -13.68 11.58 -63.07
C LYS A 14 -14.67 12.21 -64.05
N GLU A 15 -15.18 13.40 -63.74
CA GLU A 15 -15.37 14.51 -64.68
C GLU A 15 -15.25 15.84 -63.93
N THR A 16 -14.27 16.66 -64.33
CA THR A 16 -14.22 18.10 -64.07
C THR A 16 -14.59 18.79 -65.38
N PRO A 17 -15.25 19.96 -65.34
CA PRO A 17 -14.52 21.12 -65.82
C PRO A 17 -14.68 22.40 -64.98
N VAL A 18 -13.73 23.27 -65.24
CA VAL A 18 -13.25 24.46 -64.52
C VAL A 18 -14.01 25.71 -64.93
N ILE A 19 -14.30 26.63 -63.98
CA ILE A 19 -14.17 28.08 -64.25
C ILE A 19 -13.85 28.88 -62.98
N ASN A 20 -12.79 29.68 -63.09
CA ASN A 20 -12.13 30.50 -62.08
C ASN A 20 -12.98 31.70 -61.62
N ASN A 21 -12.88 32.11 -60.34
CA ASN A 21 -12.42 33.46 -60.01
C ASN A 21 -12.12 33.71 -58.52
N ALA A 22 -11.21 34.66 -58.31
CA ALA A 22 -10.97 35.47 -57.12
C ALA A 22 -10.16 34.87 -55.94
N LEU A 23 -8.89 35.25 -55.95
CA LEU A 23 -7.97 35.32 -54.82
C LEU A 23 -8.59 36.08 -53.65
N ALA A 24 -8.73 35.42 -52.50
CA ALA A 24 -8.86 36.07 -51.20
C ALA A 24 -7.81 35.46 -50.26
N ALA A 25 -6.77 36.25 -50.00
CA ALA A 25 -5.75 35.93 -49.01
C ALA A 25 -6.39 35.90 -47.62
N VAL A 26 -6.41 34.72 -46.99
CA VAL A 26 -6.75 34.57 -45.57
C VAL A 26 -5.43 34.32 -44.81
N PRO A 27 -5.10 35.14 -43.80
CA PRO A 27 -3.79 35.12 -43.16
C PRO A 27 -3.55 33.82 -42.38
N LEU A 28 -2.34 33.27 -42.55
CA LEU A 28 -1.79 32.16 -41.76
C LEU A 28 -1.84 32.51 -40.27
N LYS A 29 -2.72 31.83 -39.53
CA LYS A 29 -2.75 31.86 -38.06
C LYS A 29 -1.43 31.26 -37.55
N PRO A 30 -0.66 31.95 -36.69
CA PRO A 30 0.59 31.41 -36.18
C PRO A 30 0.34 30.10 -35.43
N ALA A 31 1.12 29.07 -35.77
CA ALA A 31 1.16 27.82 -35.05
C ALA A 31 1.46 28.09 -33.58
N ALA A 32 0.53 27.72 -32.70
CA ALA A 32 0.75 27.72 -31.27
C ALA A 32 1.93 26.77 -30.98
N ALA A 33 2.99 27.34 -30.41
CA ALA A 33 4.14 26.59 -29.95
C ALA A 33 3.66 25.53 -28.95
N ALA A 34 3.99 24.26 -29.21
CA ALA A 34 3.80 23.19 -28.26
C ALA A 34 4.66 23.47 -27.02
N GLU A 35 4.00 23.81 -25.91
CA GLU A 35 4.64 23.91 -24.60
C GLU A 35 5.17 22.53 -24.22
N LYS A 36 6.50 22.38 -24.12
CA LYS A 36 7.12 21.19 -23.52
C LYS A 36 6.58 21.05 -22.09
N PRO A 37 6.20 19.84 -21.63
CA PRO A 37 5.88 19.61 -20.24
C PRO A 37 7.08 20.05 -19.38
N LYS A 38 6.87 21.04 -18.50
CA LYS A 38 7.85 21.36 -17.46
C LYS A 38 7.98 20.11 -16.59
N GLU A 39 9.13 19.45 -16.64
CA GLU A 39 9.48 18.43 -15.65
C GLU A 39 9.31 19.04 -14.27
N GLN A 40 8.34 18.52 -13.53
CA GLN A 40 8.12 18.86 -12.15
C GLN A 40 9.32 18.33 -11.37
N LYS A 41 10.28 19.22 -11.09
CA LYS A 41 11.44 18.92 -10.26
C LYS A 41 10.90 18.50 -8.88
N VAL A 42 10.92 17.20 -8.61
CA VAL A 42 10.59 16.67 -7.28
C VAL A 42 11.61 17.28 -6.32
N GLU A 43 11.14 18.16 -5.45
CA GLU A 43 11.97 18.83 -4.47
C GLU A 43 12.48 17.75 -3.50
N GLN A 44 13.80 17.53 -3.51
CA GLN A 44 14.39 16.55 -2.60
C GLN A 44 14.30 17.08 -1.17
N PRO A 45 13.94 16.24 -0.19
CA PRO A 45 13.87 16.66 1.20
C PRO A 45 15.23 17.21 1.67
N ASN A 46 15.20 18.25 2.50
CA ASN A 46 16.40 18.86 3.07
C ASN A 46 17.12 17.88 4.02
N LEU A 47 18.32 18.24 4.49
CA LEU A 47 19.12 17.35 5.33
C LEU A 47 18.45 17.06 6.67
N GLU A 48 17.82 18.07 7.28
CA GLU A 48 17.12 17.97 8.55
C GLU A 48 15.95 16.98 8.47
N ASP A 49 15.13 17.07 7.42
CA ASP A 49 14.00 16.17 7.16
C ASP A 49 14.48 14.73 6.96
N ARG A 50 15.62 14.55 6.28
CA ARG A 50 16.23 13.23 6.08
C ARG A 50 16.75 12.65 7.40
N ILE A 51 17.39 13.47 8.24
CA ILE A 51 17.87 13.05 9.57
C ILE A 51 16.68 12.64 10.45
N LEU A 52 15.63 13.47 10.51
CA LEU A 52 14.41 13.17 11.24
C LEU A 52 13.75 11.88 10.74
N ARG A 53 13.69 11.68 9.42
CA ARG A 53 13.14 10.46 8.83
C ARG A 53 13.94 9.22 9.25
N ILE A 54 15.27 9.28 9.25
CA ILE A 54 16.14 8.18 9.69
C ILE A 54 15.89 7.86 11.17
N GLN A 55 15.77 8.88 12.02
CA GLN A 55 15.50 8.67 13.44
C GLN A 55 14.15 7.97 13.66
N ILE A 56 13.08 8.47 13.02
CA ILE A 56 11.74 7.88 13.11
C ILE A 56 11.76 6.43 12.63
N LEU A 57 12.41 6.15 11.51
CA LEU A 57 12.54 4.79 10.99
C LEU A 57 13.31 3.88 11.95
N SER A 58 14.38 4.38 12.57
CA SER A 58 15.17 3.63 13.55
C SER A 58 14.33 3.27 14.78
N ASP A 59 13.50 4.19 15.27
CA ASP A 59 12.60 3.95 16.40
C ASP A 59 11.49 2.93 16.04
N LEU A 60 10.96 3.00 14.83
CA LEU A 60 10.00 2.01 14.32
C LEU A 60 10.61 0.61 14.21
N ILE A 61 11.85 0.50 13.74
CA ILE A 61 12.59 -0.77 13.66
C ILE A 61 12.81 -1.34 15.07
N ALA A 62 13.29 -0.53 16.01
CA ALA A 62 13.49 -0.98 17.39
C ALA A 62 12.17 -1.44 18.05
N LYS A 63 11.06 -0.74 17.78
CA LYS A 63 9.72 -1.15 18.24
C LYS A 63 9.30 -2.49 17.61
N ARG A 64 9.57 -2.68 16.32
CA ARG A 64 9.28 -3.93 15.60
C ARG A 64 10.04 -5.11 16.22
N GLU A 65 11.33 -4.96 16.48
CA GLU A 65 12.16 -6.00 17.09
C GLU A 65 11.61 -6.43 18.46
N LYS A 66 11.25 -5.46 19.32
CA LYS A 66 10.62 -5.74 20.62
C LYS A 66 9.31 -6.52 20.50
N LEU A 67 8.48 -6.19 19.51
CA LEU A 67 7.23 -6.92 19.24
C LEU A 67 7.51 -8.34 18.73
N GLN A 68 8.51 -8.52 17.86
CA GLN A 68 8.91 -9.83 17.36
C GLN A 68 9.46 -10.73 18.47
N ASP A 69 10.27 -10.20 19.38
CA ASP A 69 10.77 -10.97 20.51
C ASP A 69 9.67 -11.35 21.49
N SER A 70 8.72 -10.44 21.74
CA SER A 70 7.50 -10.75 22.49
C SER A 70 6.69 -11.87 21.82
N LEU A 71 6.56 -11.83 20.48
CA LEU A 71 5.86 -12.86 19.70
C LEU A 71 6.56 -14.22 19.83
N LYS A 72 7.89 -14.28 19.76
CA LYS A 72 8.65 -15.52 19.94
C LYS A 72 8.41 -16.12 21.31
N LYS A 73 8.48 -15.31 22.38
CA LYS A 73 8.24 -15.74 23.76
C LYS A 73 6.85 -16.34 23.94
N ILE A 74 5.80 -15.63 23.53
CA ILE A 74 4.42 -16.11 23.69
C ILE A 74 4.11 -17.31 22.76
N SER A 75 4.79 -17.41 21.62
CA SER A 75 4.64 -18.56 20.70
C SER A 75 5.35 -19.81 21.19
N SER A 76 6.44 -19.66 21.95
CA SER A 76 7.16 -20.76 22.59
C SER A 76 6.44 -21.33 23.83
N TYR A 77 5.45 -20.60 24.37
CA TYR A 77 4.67 -21.04 25.52
C TYR A 77 3.89 -22.31 25.19
N LYS A 78 4.08 -23.35 26.00
CA LYS A 78 3.39 -24.63 25.90
C LYS A 78 2.50 -24.82 27.11
N PHE A 79 1.24 -25.12 26.87
CA PHE A 79 0.31 -25.53 27.91
C PHE A 79 0.71 -26.91 28.43
N SER A 80 0.80 -27.06 29.73
CA SER A 80 1.02 -28.35 30.35
C SER A 80 -0.23 -29.22 30.21
N SER A 81 -0.03 -30.54 30.09
CA SER A 81 -1.15 -31.51 30.05
C SER A 81 -1.90 -31.59 31.37
N GLU A 82 -1.29 -31.13 32.46
CA GLU A 82 -1.91 -31.02 33.77
C GLU A 82 -2.29 -29.57 34.04
N SER A 83 -3.59 -29.29 34.11
CA SER A 83 -4.17 -27.94 34.23
C SER A 83 -3.79 -27.13 35.48
N ARG A 84 -2.91 -27.66 36.34
CA ARG A 84 -2.52 -27.04 37.62
C ARG A 84 -1.15 -26.35 37.60
N PHE A 85 -0.34 -26.53 36.57
CA PHE A 85 1.00 -25.93 36.53
C PHE A 85 1.03 -24.59 35.78
N ASP A 86 0.08 -24.36 34.89
CA ASP A 86 0.02 -23.13 34.11
C ASP A 86 -0.67 -22.02 34.93
N LYS A 87 -0.02 -20.87 35.01
CA LYS A 87 -0.54 -19.68 35.73
C LYS A 87 -0.29 -18.44 34.90
N LEU A 88 -1.29 -17.56 34.83
CA LEU A 88 -1.15 -16.18 34.36
C LEU A 88 -1.42 -15.25 35.54
N THR A 89 -0.53 -14.27 35.70
CA THR A 89 -0.71 -13.14 36.61
C THR A 89 -0.63 -11.86 35.79
N ILE A 90 -1.62 -10.99 35.95
CA ILE A 90 -1.67 -9.65 35.38
C ILE A 90 -1.63 -8.68 36.55
N GLU A 91 -0.62 -7.84 36.59
CA GLU A 91 -0.47 -6.78 37.59
C GLU A 91 -0.71 -5.43 36.89
N ASP A 92 -1.51 -4.56 37.50
CA ASP A 92 -1.68 -3.18 37.04
C ASP A 92 -0.67 -2.21 37.69
N GLY A 93 -0.67 -0.96 37.24
CA GLY A 93 0.25 0.06 37.77
C GLY A 93 -0.06 0.51 39.20
N GLU A 94 -1.19 0.09 39.77
CA GLU A 94 -1.60 0.36 41.14
C GLU A 94 -1.26 -0.81 42.08
N GLY A 95 -0.70 -1.90 41.54
CA GLY A 95 -0.33 -3.10 42.27
C GLY A 95 -1.49 -4.09 42.47
N ASN A 96 -2.62 -3.92 41.78
CA ASN A 96 -3.68 -4.92 41.79
C ASN A 96 -3.29 -6.09 40.89
N GLU A 97 -3.45 -7.31 41.40
CA GLU A 97 -3.12 -8.53 40.67
C GLU A 97 -4.36 -9.36 40.36
N PHE A 98 -4.48 -9.77 39.10
CA PHE A 98 -5.39 -10.83 38.67
C PHE A 98 -4.58 -12.09 38.34
N THR A 99 -4.86 -13.18 39.04
CA THR A 99 -4.20 -14.48 38.80
C THR A 99 -5.21 -15.55 38.42
N THR A 100 -4.92 -16.33 37.38
CA THR A 100 -5.74 -17.48 36.94
C THR A 100 -4.88 -18.68 36.57
N THR A 101 -5.39 -19.88 36.85
CA THR A 101 -4.83 -21.18 36.46
C THR A 101 -5.76 -21.96 35.52
N ASN A 102 -6.89 -21.36 35.11
CA ASN A 102 -7.82 -22.01 34.20
C ASN A 102 -7.22 -22.10 32.80
N THR A 103 -6.80 -23.30 32.39
CA THR A 103 -6.13 -23.53 31.11
C THR A 103 -6.92 -23.05 29.89
N ASP A 104 -8.26 -23.13 29.90
CA ASP A 104 -9.06 -22.68 28.76
C ASP A 104 -9.07 -21.15 28.65
N VAL A 105 -9.14 -20.45 29.79
CA VAL A 105 -8.96 -19.00 29.84
C VAL A 105 -7.54 -18.62 29.40
N LEU A 106 -6.51 -19.36 29.85
CA LEU A 106 -5.12 -19.11 29.47
C LEU A 106 -4.91 -19.26 27.95
N LYS A 107 -5.49 -20.28 27.31
CA LYS A 107 -5.42 -20.46 25.85
C LYS A 107 -6.00 -19.25 25.11
N GLU A 108 -7.16 -18.78 25.53
CA GLU A 108 -7.83 -17.64 24.89
C GLU A 108 -7.04 -16.34 25.08
N VAL A 109 -6.49 -16.11 26.28
CA VAL A 109 -5.64 -14.94 26.56
C VAL A 109 -4.37 -14.99 25.70
N VAL A 110 -3.70 -16.14 25.65
CA VAL A 110 -2.49 -16.32 24.81
C VAL A 110 -2.80 -16.09 23.33
N ALA A 111 -3.94 -16.58 22.83
CA ALA A 111 -4.38 -16.36 21.45
C ALA A 111 -4.62 -14.86 21.17
N THR A 112 -5.30 -14.17 22.09
CA THR A 112 -5.58 -12.73 22.00
C THR A 112 -4.30 -11.90 22.01
N ILE A 113 -3.34 -12.23 22.88
CA ILE A 113 -2.02 -11.58 22.95
C ILE A 113 -1.28 -11.77 21.62
N LYS A 114 -1.24 -13.00 21.09
CA LYS A 114 -0.61 -13.31 19.79
C LYS A 114 -1.21 -12.49 18.66
N ALA A 115 -2.53 -12.49 18.53
CA ALA A 115 -3.25 -11.73 17.50
C ALA A 115 -2.96 -10.23 17.60
N THR A 116 -2.94 -9.69 18.82
CA THR A 116 -2.64 -8.27 19.07
C THR A 116 -1.21 -7.91 18.68
N ILE A 117 -0.23 -8.76 19.01
CA ILE A 117 1.17 -8.54 18.63
C ILE A 117 1.33 -8.58 17.11
N LEU A 118 0.74 -9.58 16.44
CA LEU A 118 0.79 -9.68 14.98
C LEU A 118 0.18 -8.46 14.28
N ARG A 119 -0.97 -7.98 14.76
CA ARG A 119 -1.59 -6.76 14.25
C ARG A 119 -0.65 -5.55 14.42
N LYS A 120 -0.08 -5.36 15.61
CA LYS A 120 0.85 -4.26 15.87
C LYS A 120 2.12 -4.34 15.01
N ILE A 121 2.63 -5.54 14.72
CA ILE A 121 3.74 -5.73 13.79
C ILE A 121 3.33 -5.25 12.39
N GLY A 122 2.15 -5.65 11.91
CA GLY A 122 1.63 -5.20 10.60
C GLY A 122 1.46 -3.68 10.50
N GLU A 123 1.00 -3.03 11.57
CA GLU A 123 0.89 -1.57 11.66
C GLU A 123 2.27 -0.87 11.58
N VAL A 124 3.26 -1.41 12.30
CA VAL A 124 4.62 -0.88 12.28
C VAL A 124 5.26 -1.12 10.91
N ASP A 125 5.09 -2.31 10.32
CA ASP A 125 5.62 -2.64 9.00
C ASP A 125 5.03 -1.74 7.90
N SER A 126 3.74 -1.40 8.01
CA SER A 126 3.09 -0.44 7.08
C SER A 126 3.63 0.98 7.23
N SER A 127 4.10 1.35 8.43
CA SER A 127 4.68 2.67 8.72
C SER A 127 6.14 2.80 8.26
N ILE A 128 6.82 1.67 8.06
CA ILE A 128 8.16 1.59 7.48
C ILE A 128 8.00 1.56 5.94
N THR A 129 7.75 2.73 5.36
CA THR A 129 7.75 2.91 3.90
C THR A 129 9.11 3.42 3.45
N PHE A 130 9.73 2.69 2.51
CA PHE A 130 11.01 3.03 1.88
C PHE A 130 10.85 3.96 0.68
#